data_AF-A0A6P5FWV0-F1
#
_entry.id   AF-A0A6P5FWV0-F1
#
_cell.length_a   1.000
_cell.length_b   1.000
_cell.length_c   1.000
_cell.angle_alpha   90.00
_cell.angle_beta   90.00
_cell.angle_gamma   90.00
#
_symmetry.space_group_name_H-M   'P 1'
#
loop_
_entity.id
_entity.type
_entity.pdbx_description
1 polymer ?
#
loop_
_entity_poly.entity_id
_entity_poly.type
_entity_poly.pdbx_seq_one_letter_code
_entity_poly.pdbx_strand_id
1 'polypeptide(L)'
;MSHPFSTNLLLPHRNPSPNPNLLFRAPITTRLTKRAPFSSISRGAFENLARLATSPSPRGVERSSASIKAAKISGDFMGSTKWNETAMLVIDMQNDFILPDCSVHVADGLAIVPSVIQAVSVARERGIFVIWVVREHDRWGRDVELFRRHFYADGKGPATKTSKGAELVDGLSIEGGDYKLVKMRFSAFLGTHLHSLLQNSGIKNLVVVGVQTPNCIRQTVFDAVSLDYQHVSVISDATAAATPEIHFANMRDMKNIGVATPTLQEWCSSDP
;
A
#
# COMPACT_ATOMS: atom_id res chain seq x y z
N MET A 1 -45.00 -60.69 -4.05
CA MET A 1 -45.12 -60.94 -5.51
C MET A 1 -44.53 -59.71 -6.20
N SER A 2 -43.21 -59.64 -6.43
CA SER A 2 -42.41 -60.27 -7.50
C SER A 2 -42.28 -59.39 -8.76
N HIS A 3 -41.31 -58.46 -8.71
CA HIS A 3 -40.18 -58.25 -9.66
C HIS A 3 -40.46 -57.91 -11.16
N PRO A 4 -39.45 -57.43 -11.94
CA PRO A 4 -39.22 -55.99 -12.20
C PRO A 4 -39.05 -55.69 -13.71
N PHE A 5 -38.77 -54.44 -14.09
CA PHE A 5 -38.08 -54.17 -15.36
C PHE A 5 -36.93 -53.17 -15.16
N SER A 6 -35.76 -53.64 -15.57
CA SER A 6 -34.49 -52.94 -15.73
C SER A 6 -34.37 -52.48 -17.17
N THR A 7 -33.70 -51.35 -17.45
CA THR A 7 -32.58 -51.28 -18.44
C THR A 7 -31.97 -49.88 -18.58
N ASN A 8 -30.63 -49.87 -18.44
CA ASN A 8 -29.61 -49.17 -19.23
C ASN A 8 -29.48 -47.63 -19.26
N LEU A 9 -28.55 -47.17 -18.41
CA LEU A 9 -27.20 -46.68 -18.79
C LEU A 9 -27.02 -46.12 -20.22
N LEU A 10 -26.79 -44.81 -20.33
CA LEU A 10 -25.99 -44.17 -21.40
C LEU A 10 -25.27 -42.94 -20.83
N LEU A 11 -23.94 -42.99 -20.90
CA LEU A 11 -22.99 -41.97 -20.45
C LEU A 11 -23.00 -40.75 -21.38
N PRO A 12 -22.80 -39.51 -20.89
CA PRO A 12 -22.53 -38.38 -21.76
C PRO A 12 -21.10 -38.40 -22.32
N HIS A 13 -21.01 -38.18 -23.63
CA HIS A 13 -19.81 -38.12 -24.44
C HIS A 13 -18.74 -37.16 -23.92
N ARG A 14 -17.48 -37.62 -23.98
CA ARG A 14 -16.26 -36.82 -23.81
C ARG A 14 -16.10 -35.84 -24.97
N ASN A 15 -15.93 -34.55 -24.68
CA ASN A 15 -15.42 -33.55 -25.62
C ASN A 15 -13.91 -33.75 -25.85
N PRO A 16 -13.42 -33.74 -27.11
CA PRO A 16 -11.98 -33.82 -27.37
C PRO A 16 -11.28 -32.46 -27.13
N SER A 17 -10.09 -32.56 -26.56
CA SER A 17 -9.10 -31.50 -26.33
C SER A 17 -8.67 -30.79 -27.64
N PRO A 18 -8.39 -29.47 -27.64
CA PRO A 18 -7.81 -28.81 -28.79
C PRO A 18 -6.30 -29.11 -28.93
N ASN A 19 -5.90 -29.44 -30.15
CA ASN A 19 -4.54 -29.79 -30.57
C ASN A 19 -3.62 -28.54 -30.61
N PRO A 20 -2.43 -28.57 -29.97
CA PRO A 20 -1.52 -27.43 -29.93
C PRO A 20 -0.53 -27.48 -31.12
N ASN A 21 -0.99 -27.18 -32.32
CA ASN A 21 -0.10 -26.93 -33.46
C ASN A 21 -0.81 -26.12 -34.55
N LEU A 22 -0.87 -24.80 -34.36
CA LEU A 22 -1.11 -23.87 -35.46
C LEU A 22 -0.20 -22.65 -35.30
N LEU A 23 1.01 -22.80 -35.86
CA LEU A 23 1.97 -21.73 -36.10
C LEU A 23 1.43 -20.81 -37.20
N PHE A 24 1.08 -19.57 -36.87
CA PHE A 24 0.96 -18.48 -37.84
C PHE A 24 2.16 -17.54 -37.70
N ARG A 25 3.10 -17.66 -38.63
CA ARG A 25 4.12 -16.67 -38.94
C ARG A 25 3.55 -15.71 -39.99
N ALA A 26 3.60 -14.40 -39.72
CA ALA A 26 3.67 -13.38 -40.75
C ALA A 26 4.45 -12.14 -40.22
N PRO A 27 5.28 -11.50 -41.05
CA PRO A 27 6.24 -10.48 -40.63
C PRO A 27 5.60 -9.08 -40.63
N ILE A 28 5.98 -8.23 -39.67
CA ILE A 28 5.73 -6.79 -39.80
C ILE A 28 7.06 -6.05 -39.72
N THR A 29 7.30 -5.31 -40.79
CA THR A 29 8.47 -4.55 -41.15
C THR A 29 8.57 -3.24 -40.37
N THR A 30 9.81 -2.85 -40.13
CA THR A 30 10.27 -1.61 -39.50
C THR A 30 9.88 -0.38 -40.33
N ARG A 31 9.33 0.66 -39.68
CA ARG A 31 9.44 2.05 -40.15
C ARG A 31 9.69 3.00 -38.99
N LEU A 32 10.97 3.31 -38.81
CA LEU A 32 11.44 4.49 -38.09
C LEU A 32 10.97 5.74 -38.83
N THR A 33 10.27 6.65 -38.13
CA THR A 33 10.14 8.04 -38.56
C THR A 33 10.74 8.95 -37.49
N LYS A 34 11.81 9.64 -37.87
CA LYS A 34 12.41 10.75 -37.14
C LYS A 34 11.52 11.99 -37.33
N ARG A 35 11.14 12.70 -36.26
CA ARG A 35 10.89 14.15 -36.32
C ARG A 35 11.32 14.86 -35.02
N ALA A 36 12.34 15.70 -35.23
CA ALA A 36 12.79 16.97 -34.64
C ALA A 36 12.30 17.49 -33.26
N PRO A 37 13.15 18.28 -32.56
CA PRO A 37 12.96 18.72 -31.18
C PRO A 37 12.08 19.96 -31.04
N PHE A 38 11.36 20.07 -29.92
CA PHE A 38 10.71 21.30 -29.50
C PHE A 38 11.72 22.22 -28.81
N SER A 39 11.94 23.39 -29.41
CA SER A 39 12.73 24.50 -28.88
C SER A 39 11.94 25.34 -27.88
N SER A 40 12.59 25.66 -26.76
CA SER A 40 12.50 26.87 -25.93
C SER A 40 11.23 27.73 -26.03
N ILE A 41 10.44 27.76 -24.95
CA ILE A 41 9.59 28.91 -24.61
C ILE A 41 10.32 29.76 -23.58
N SER A 42 10.43 31.04 -23.91
CA SER A 42 11.18 32.08 -23.21
C SER A 42 10.53 32.49 -21.90
N ARG A 43 11.39 32.89 -20.96
CA ARG A 43 11.07 33.66 -19.75
C ARG A 43 10.35 34.97 -20.13
N GLY A 44 9.29 35.31 -19.41
CA GLY A 44 8.75 36.66 -19.42
C GLY A 44 7.27 36.72 -19.06
N ALA A 45 6.99 36.93 -17.77
CA ALA A 45 5.88 37.75 -17.24
C ALA A 45 5.71 37.49 -15.73
N PHE A 46 6.69 37.92 -14.94
CA PHE A 46 6.42 38.41 -13.58
C PHE A 46 6.05 39.87 -13.76
N GLU A 47 4.82 40.25 -13.42
CA GLU A 47 4.45 41.54 -12.78
C GLU A 47 2.93 41.79 -12.89
N ASN A 48 2.40 42.39 -11.82
CA ASN A 48 1.08 43.04 -11.70
C ASN A 48 -0.13 42.20 -11.27
N LEU A 49 -0.15 41.83 -9.98
CA LEU A 49 -1.40 41.71 -9.20
C LEU A 49 -1.19 42.24 -7.77
N ALA A 50 -0.79 43.51 -7.65
CA ALA A 50 -0.84 44.25 -6.40
C ALA A 50 -1.43 45.64 -6.66
N ARG A 51 -2.76 45.75 -6.53
CA ARG A 51 -3.55 46.96 -6.22
C ARG A 51 -5.03 46.64 -6.41
N LEU A 52 -5.73 46.35 -5.32
CA LEU A 52 -7.09 46.85 -5.02
C LEU A 52 -7.53 46.27 -3.67
N ALA A 53 -7.22 46.97 -2.58
CA ALA A 53 -7.92 46.83 -1.30
C ALA A 53 -7.60 48.04 -0.42
N THR A 54 -8.28 49.15 -0.66
CA THR A 54 -8.40 50.27 0.28
C THR A 54 -9.87 50.57 0.48
N SER A 55 -10.45 50.09 1.58
CA SER A 55 -11.64 50.70 2.18
C SER A 55 -11.64 50.47 3.69
N PRO A 56 -12.22 51.40 4.48
CA PRO A 56 -11.87 51.56 5.89
C PRO A 56 -12.71 50.69 6.84
N SER A 57 -12.10 50.35 7.98
CA SER A 57 -12.68 49.60 9.10
C SER A 57 -13.69 50.41 9.93
N PRO A 58 -14.72 49.77 10.53
CA PRO A 58 -15.40 50.28 11.70
C PRO A 58 -14.93 49.59 13.01
N ARG A 59 -14.43 50.45 13.90
CA ARG A 59 -14.38 50.43 15.38
C ARG A 59 -14.75 49.14 16.14
N GLY A 60 -13.80 48.72 16.97
CA GLY A 60 -13.98 48.76 18.43
C GLY A 60 -14.53 47.50 19.11
N VAL A 61 -13.66 46.53 19.37
CA VAL A 61 -13.78 45.64 20.54
C VAL A 61 -12.38 45.47 21.13
N GLU A 62 -12.12 46.10 22.28
CA GLU A 62 -10.95 45.82 23.10
C GLU A 62 -11.06 44.42 23.70
N ARG A 63 -10.06 43.58 23.44
CA ARG A 63 -9.76 42.41 24.26
C ARG A 63 -8.26 42.31 24.49
N SER A 64 -7.86 42.71 25.69
CA SER A 64 -6.86 42.05 26.55
C SER A 64 -5.69 41.38 25.81
N SER A 65 -4.56 42.09 25.71
CA SER A 65 -3.27 41.55 25.30
C SER A 65 -2.68 40.62 26.37
N ALA A 66 -2.98 39.33 26.28
CA ALA A 66 -2.13 38.30 26.86
C ALA A 66 -1.06 37.94 25.82
N SER A 67 0.16 38.41 26.03
CA SER A 67 1.31 38.15 25.17
C SER A 67 1.67 36.66 25.19
N ILE A 68 1.14 35.90 24.22
CA ILE A 68 1.68 34.58 23.90
C ILE A 68 3.01 34.84 23.19
N LYS A 69 4.12 34.63 23.90
CA LYS A 69 5.43 34.51 23.27
C LYS A 69 5.34 33.37 22.26
N ALA A 70 5.27 33.70 20.98
CA ALA A 70 5.58 32.78 19.91
C ALA A 70 7.03 32.31 20.15
N ALA A 71 7.18 31.12 20.72
CA ALA A 71 8.46 30.44 20.72
C ALA A 71 8.80 30.21 19.26
N LYS A 72 9.71 31.04 18.73
CA LYS A 72 10.50 30.72 17.54
C LYS A 72 11.13 29.37 17.86
N ILE A 73 10.56 28.29 17.33
CA ILE A 73 11.26 27.01 17.23
C ILE A 73 12.36 27.30 16.20
N SER A 74 13.50 27.70 16.73
CA SER A 74 14.76 27.83 15.99
C SER A 74 15.01 26.52 15.29
N GLY A 75 15.08 26.57 13.96
CA GLY A 75 15.29 25.43 13.07
C GLY A 75 16.70 24.83 13.12
N ASP A 76 17.25 24.66 14.31
CA ASP A 76 18.58 24.12 14.55
C ASP A 76 18.51 23.04 15.64
N PHE A 77 17.78 21.94 15.41
CA PHE A 77 18.00 20.67 16.13
C PHE A 77 17.35 19.46 15.46
N MET A 78 17.77 19.12 14.24
CA MET A 78 17.70 17.76 13.73
C MET A 78 18.72 17.67 12.61
N GLY A 79 19.85 17.02 12.88
CA GLY A 79 20.75 16.63 11.80
C GLY A 79 19.92 15.91 10.75
N SER A 80 19.98 16.39 9.51
CA SER A 80 19.29 15.80 8.36
C SER A 80 19.76 14.36 8.18
N THR A 81 19.09 13.39 8.81
CA THR A 81 19.26 11.97 8.50
C THR A 81 18.46 11.69 7.24
N LYS A 82 18.98 10.89 6.29
CA LYS A 82 18.23 10.54 5.06
C LYS A 82 16.88 9.83 5.37
N TRP A 83 16.70 9.37 6.60
CA TRP A 83 15.48 8.75 7.10
C TRP A 83 14.28 9.70 7.17
N ASN A 84 14.48 11.02 7.23
CA ASN A 84 13.39 12.00 7.20
C ASN A 84 12.63 12.06 5.86
N GLU A 85 13.24 11.60 4.77
CA GLU A 85 12.61 11.46 3.45
C GLU A 85 12.05 10.03 3.22
N THR A 86 11.95 9.23 4.29
CA THR A 86 11.53 7.82 4.23
C THR A 86 10.24 7.61 5.00
N ALA A 87 9.33 6.82 4.42
CA ALA A 87 8.15 6.33 5.12
C ALA A 87 8.14 4.80 5.18
N MET A 88 7.62 4.26 6.28
CA MET A 88 7.33 2.84 6.41
C MET A 88 5.83 2.61 6.21
N LEU A 89 5.46 1.73 5.28
CA LEU A 89 4.09 1.28 5.08
C LEU A 89 3.91 -0.06 5.79
N VAL A 90 3.07 -0.07 6.84
CA VAL A 90 2.68 -1.29 7.57
C VAL A 90 1.31 -1.73 7.07
N ILE A 91 1.28 -2.78 6.25
CA ILE A 91 0.10 -3.11 5.44
C ILE A 91 -0.68 -4.30 6.01
N ASP A 92 -1.98 -4.09 6.24
CA ASP A 92 -3.00 -5.09 6.57
C ASP A 92 -2.63 -6.03 7.75
N MET A 93 -1.88 -5.54 8.75
CA MET A 93 -1.55 -6.28 9.99
C MET A 93 -2.73 -6.32 10.97
N GLN A 94 -3.88 -6.78 10.49
CA GLN A 94 -5.16 -6.81 11.20
C GLN A 94 -5.56 -8.23 11.56
N ASN A 95 -6.36 -8.37 12.63
CA ASN A 95 -6.76 -9.66 13.18
C ASN A 95 -7.29 -10.64 12.12
N ASP A 96 -8.18 -10.20 11.22
CA ASP A 96 -8.77 -11.07 10.20
C ASP A 96 -7.77 -11.66 9.18
N PHE A 97 -6.61 -11.03 9.02
CA PHE A 97 -5.56 -11.48 8.11
C PHE A 97 -4.44 -12.25 8.82
N ILE A 98 -4.29 -12.07 10.13
CA ILE A 98 -3.14 -12.58 10.90
C ILE A 98 -3.52 -13.73 11.84
N LEU A 99 -4.64 -13.63 12.55
CA LEU A 99 -5.00 -14.63 13.55
C LEU A 99 -5.44 -15.93 12.88
N PRO A 100 -5.11 -17.09 13.50
CA PRO A 100 -5.67 -18.35 13.07
C PRO A 100 -7.21 -18.31 13.19
N ASP A 101 -7.88 -19.15 12.41
CA ASP A 101 -9.35 -19.30 12.38
C ASP A 101 -10.15 -18.19 11.67
N CYS A 102 -9.49 -17.13 11.20
CA CYS A 102 -10.14 -16.15 10.32
C CYS A 102 -10.23 -16.65 8.87
N SER A 103 -11.35 -16.36 8.19
CA SER A 103 -11.64 -16.88 6.83
C SER A 103 -10.67 -16.44 5.74
N VAL A 104 -9.93 -15.36 5.98
CA VAL A 104 -8.95 -14.78 5.05
C VAL A 104 -7.56 -14.68 5.67
N HIS A 105 -7.27 -15.51 6.68
CA HIS A 105 -5.97 -15.56 7.32
C HIS A 105 -4.86 -15.91 6.32
N VAL A 106 -3.69 -15.34 6.54
CA VAL A 106 -2.46 -15.62 5.79
C VAL A 106 -1.66 -16.59 6.65
N ALA A 107 -1.42 -17.82 6.16
CA ALA A 107 -0.85 -18.91 6.94
C ALA A 107 0.43 -18.52 7.73
N ASP A 108 1.37 -17.83 7.08
CA ASP A 108 2.63 -17.40 7.70
C ASP A 108 2.52 -16.00 8.36
N GLY A 109 1.33 -15.39 8.38
CA GLY A 109 1.11 -14.03 8.86
C GLY A 109 1.40 -13.84 10.35
N LEU A 110 1.02 -14.80 11.20
CA LEU A 110 1.31 -14.73 12.63
C LEU A 110 2.82 -14.82 12.92
N ALA A 111 3.55 -15.59 12.13
CA ALA A 111 4.99 -15.82 12.33
C ALA A 111 5.84 -14.56 12.12
N ILE A 112 5.38 -13.62 11.29
CA ILE A 112 6.11 -12.37 11.01
C ILE A 112 5.81 -11.24 11.99
N VAL A 113 4.83 -11.39 12.90
CA VAL A 113 4.41 -10.32 13.82
C VAL A 113 5.58 -9.77 14.65
N PRO A 114 6.47 -10.59 15.25
CA PRO A 114 7.64 -10.08 15.97
C PRO A 114 8.57 -9.24 15.09
N SER A 115 8.80 -9.66 13.84
CA SER A 115 9.62 -8.91 12.88
C SER A 115 8.98 -7.56 12.53
N VAL A 116 7.66 -7.52 12.36
CA VAL A 116 6.94 -6.26 12.11
C VAL A 116 7.01 -5.32 13.32
N ILE A 117 6.83 -5.83 14.54
CA ILE A 117 6.97 -5.03 15.78
C ILE A 117 8.37 -4.40 15.84
N GLN A 118 9.41 -5.20 15.62
CA GLN A 118 10.79 -4.71 15.65
C GLN A 118 11.08 -3.72 14.52
N ALA A 119 10.59 -3.97 13.30
CA ALA A 119 10.73 -3.05 12.18
C ALA A 119 10.10 -1.67 12.48
N VAL A 120 8.90 -1.66 13.07
CA VAL A 120 8.20 -0.43 13.48
C VAL A 120 8.95 0.30 14.59
N SER A 121 9.46 -0.41 15.60
CA SER A 121 10.29 0.19 16.67
C SER A 121 11.49 0.92 16.08
N VAL A 122 12.26 0.22 15.23
CA VAL A 122 13.46 0.77 14.59
C VAL A 122 13.11 1.93 13.65
N ALA A 123 11.98 1.86 12.94
CA ALA A 123 11.50 2.96 12.10
C ALA A 123 11.25 4.22 12.93
N ARG A 124 10.55 4.10 14.06
CA ARG A 124 10.28 5.23 14.97
C ARG A 124 11.55 5.79 15.58
N GLU A 125 12.47 4.95 16.03
CA GLU A 125 13.79 5.35 16.55
C GLU A 125 14.61 6.14 15.52
N ARG A 126 14.50 5.78 14.23
CA ARG A 126 15.16 6.47 13.11
C ARG A 126 14.44 7.74 12.64
N GLY A 127 13.25 8.04 13.18
CA GLY A 127 12.41 9.16 12.74
C GLY A 127 11.75 8.94 11.36
N ILE A 128 11.60 7.69 10.92
CA ILE A 128 10.91 7.32 9.69
C ILE A 128 9.40 7.55 9.88
N PHE A 129 8.73 8.10 8.86
CA PHE A 129 7.29 8.34 8.92
C PHE A 129 6.51 7.02 8.80
N VAL A 130 5.92 6.54 9.90
CA VAL A 130 5.17 5.27 9.91
C VAL A 130 3.72 5.49 9.49
N ILE A 131 3.28 4.74 8.48
CA ILE A 131 1.91 4.76 7.95
C ILE A 131 1.31 3.35 8.06
N TRP A 132 0.29 3.24 8.90
CA TRP A 132 -0.53 2.04 9.05
C TRP A 132 -1.58 2.02 7.97
N VAL A 133 -1.40 1.13 7.00
CA VAL A 133 -2.31 0.93 5.89
C VAL A 133 -3.25 -0.22 6.23
N VAL A 134 -4.50 0.10 6.50
CA VAL A 134 -5.51 -0.86 6.96
C VAL A 134 -6.71 -0.93 6.02
N ARG A 135 -7.52 -1.96 6.18
CA ARG A 135 -8.84 -2.10 5.56
C ARG A 135 -9.93 -1.86 6.59
N GLU A 136 -10.96 -1.13 6.21
CA GLU A 136 -12.18 -0.94 7.00
C GLU A 136 -13.38 -0.92 6.06
N HIS A 137 -13.91 -2.10 5.78
CA HIS A 137 -14.94 -2.28 4.76
C HIS A 137 -16.34 -1.99 5.29
N ASP A 138 -17.19 -1.49 4.39
CA ASP A 138 -18.63 -1.46 4.60
C ASP A 138 -19.16 -2.85 4.96
N ARG A 139 -20.04 -2.92 5.97
CA ARG A 139 -20.60 -4.19 6.48
C ARG A 139 -21.26 -5.05 5.39
N TRP A 140 -21.78 -4.43 4.33
CA TRP A 140 -22.45 -5.13 3.23
C TRP A 140 -21.54 -5.39 2.03
N GLY A 141 -20.22 -5.18 2.18
CA GLY A 141 -19.24 -5.43 1.14
C GLY A 141 -19.42 -4.58 -0.12
N ARG A 142 -20.04 -3.39 -0.01
CA ARG A 142 -20.28 -2.53 -1.17
C ARG A 142 -18.99 -2.00 -1.80
N ASP A 143 -17.98 -1.81 -0.97
CA ASP A 143 -16.68 -1.26 -1.34
C ASP A 143 -15.58 -2.31 -1.55
N VAL A 144 -15.86 -3.61 -1.35
CA VAL A 144 -14.86 -4.69 -1.42
C VAL A 144 -14.56 -5.10 -2.87
N GLU A 145 -13.47 -5.85 -3.08
CA GLU A 145 -13.21 -6.46 -4.38
C GLU A 145 -14.35 -7.42 -4.78
N LEU A 146 -14.77 -7.42 -6.05
CA LEU A 146 -15.96 -8.16 -6.51
C LEU A 146 -15.96 -9.64 -6.09
N PHE A 147 -14.81 -10.29 -6.20
CA PHE A 147 -14.65 -11.71 -5.86
C PHE A 147 -14.74 -12.00 -4.35
N ARG A 148 -14.70 -10.97 -3.47
CA ARG A 148 -14.81 -11.09 -2.02
C ARG A 148 -16.19 -10.73 -1.46
N ARG A 149 -17.10 -10.20 -2.28
CA ARG A 149 -18.44 -9.77 -1.83
C ARG A 149 -19.22 -10.86 -1.11
N HIS A 150 -19.02 -12.12 -1.50
CA HIS A 150 -19.70 -13.27 -0.89
C HIS A 150 -19.40 -13.43 0.61
N PHE A 151 -18.24 -12.96 1.10
CA PHE A 151 -17.90 -12.99 2.53
C PHE A 151 -18.78 -12.07 3.41
N TYR A 152 -19.53 -11.13 2.81
CA TYR A 152 -20.27 -10.09 3.52
C TYR A 152 -21.78 -10.33 3.50
N ALA A 153 -22.22 -11.51 3.06
CA ALA A 153 -23.64 -11.83 2.87
C ALA A 153 -24.49 -11.69 4.14
N ASP A 154 -23.89 -11.93 5.32
CA ASP A 154 -24.53 -11.83 6.64
C ASP A 154 -24.18 -10.54 7.40
N GLY A 155 -23.45 -9.62 6.76
CA GLY A 155 -22.99 -8.38 7.38
C GLY A 155 -21.75 -8.50 8.26
N LYS A 156 -21.04 -9.64 8.26
CA LYS A 156 -19.89 -9.93 9.12
C LYS A 156 -18.63 -10.30 8.35
N GLY A 157 -18.41 -9.67 7.20
CA GLY A 157 -17.23 -9.96 6.38
C GLY A 157 -15.92 -9.45 7.00
N PRO A 158 -14.77 -9.89 6.46
CA PRO A 158 -13.45 -9.53 6.98
C PRO A 158 -13.20 -8.02 7.02
N ALA A 159 -12.45 -7.56 8.02
CA ALA A 159 -12.08 -6.16 8.21
C ALA A 159 -13.27 -5.19 8.08
N THR A 160 -14.47 -5.62 8.46
CA THR A 160 -15.65 -4.75 8.54
C THR A 160 -15.36 -3.62 9.53
N LYS A 161 -15.71 -2.39 9.17
CA LYS A 161 -15.48 -1.20 10.00
C LYS A 161 -15.98 -1.43 11.43
N THR A 162 -15.17 -1.03 12.40
CA THR A 162 -15.37 -1.20 13.86
C THR A 162 -15.45 -2.65 14.36
N SER A 163 -15.19 -3.66 13.53
CA SER A 163 -15.13 -5.05 13.99
C SER A 163 -13.80 -5.34 14.69
N LYS A 164 -13.78 -6.37 15.54
CA LYS A 164 -12.54 -6.88 16.13
C LYS A 164 -11.55 -7.38 15.07
N GLY A 165 -12.06 -7.94 13.99
CA GLY A 165 -11.27 -8.37 12.83
C GLY A 165 -10.54 -7.24 12.10
N ALA A 166 -11.06 -6.01 12.18
CA ALA A 166 -10.44 -4.81 11.62
C ALA A 166 -9.42 -4.15 12.56
N GLU A 167 -9.32 -4.55 13.83
CA GLU A 167 -8.28 -4.05 14.73
C GLU A 167 -6.91 -4.63 14.33
N LEU A 168 -5.84 -3.92 14.69
CA LEU A 168 -4.47 -4.45 14.54
C LEU A 168 -4.30 -5.70 15.42
N VAL A 169 -3.42 -6.60 15.01
CA VAL A 169 -3.04 -7.76 15.84
C VAL A 169 -2.28 -7.32 17.09
N ASP A 170 -2.40 -8.10 18.16
CA ASP A 170 -1.75 -7.84 19.45
C ASP A 170 -0.24 -7.55 19.31
N GLY A 171 0.22 -6.57 20.08
CA GLY A 171 1.61 -6.08 20.04
C GLY A 171 1.86 -4.96 19.03
N LEU A 172 0.93 -4.69 18.11
CA LEU A 172 0.99 -3.55 17.19
C LEU A 172 -0.01 -2.48 17.62
N SER A 173 0.42 -1.22 17.62
CA SER A 173 -0.45 -0.09 17.93
C SER A 173 -0.02 1.16 17.16
N ILE A 174 -1.00 2.00 16.83
CA ILE A 174 -0.80 3.29 16.17
C ILE A 174 -0.51 4.33 17.26
N GLU A 175 0.66 4.96 17.19
CA GLU A 175 1.12 5.96 18.16
C GLU A 175 0.94 7.39 17.65
N GLY A 176 1.09 8.39 18.52
CA GLY A 176 0.76 9.80 18.24
C GLY A 176 1.56 10.47 17.11
N GLY A 177 2.62 9.83 16.61
CA GLY A 177 3.42 10.29 15.45
C GLY A 177 3.16 9.52 14.15
N ASP A 178 2.37 8.45 14.22
CA ASP A 178 2.06 7.62 13.05
C ASP A 178 0.85 8.17 12.29
N TYR A 179 0.65 7.66 11.08
CA TYR A 179 -0.54 7.95 10.28
C TYR A 179 -1.36 6.68 10.01
N LYS A 180 -2.70 6.77 10.13
CA LYS A 180 -3.60 5.70 9.71
C LYS A 180 -4.20 6.00 8.34
N LEU A 181 -3.96 5.13 7.38
CA LEU A 181 -4.56 5.17 6.05
C LEU A 181 -5.51 3.99 5.87
N VAL A 182 -6.75 4.27 5.46
CA VAL A 182 -7.71 3.22 5.09
C VAL A 182 -7.70 3.02 3.57
N LYS A 183 -7.55 1.78 3.10
CA LYS A 183 -7.61 1.40 1.67
C LYS A 183 -8.71 0.39 1.38
N MET A 184 -9.26 0.44 0.16
CA MET A 184 -10.34 -0.45 -0.29
C MET A 184 -9.89 -1.51 -1.30
N ARG A 185 -8.66 -1.42 -1.80
CA ARG A 185 -8.08 -2.31 -2.82
C ARG A 185 -6.75 -2.86 -2.35
N PHE A 186 -6.09 -3.72 -3.13
CA PHE A 186 -4.79 -4.25 -2.69
C PHE A 186 -3.74 -3.15 -2.61
N SER A 187 -3.60 -2.35 -3.66
CA SER A 187 -2.75 -1.16 -3.64
C SER A 187 -3.19 -0.17 -2.56
N ALA A 188 -2.22 0.30 -1.77
CA ALA A 188 -2.39 1.40 -0.85
C ALA A 188 -2.57 2.76 -1.54
N PHE A 189 -2.24 2.88 -2.84
CA PHE A 189 -2.40 4.10 -3.62
C PHE A 189 -3.76 4.19 -4.33
N LEU A 190 -4.33 3.05 -4.72
CA LEU A 190 -5.55 3.04 -5.53
C LEU A 190 -6.77 3.54 -4.74
N GLY A 191 -7.27 4.72 -5.12
CA GLY A 191 -8.45 5.32 -4.51
C GLY A 191 -8.21 5.86 -3.10
N THR A 192 -6.96 6.19 -2.77
CA THR A 192 -6.57 6.82 -1.50
C THR A 192 -5.80 8.12 -1.76
N HIS A 193 -5.53 8.89 -0.71
CA HIS A 193 -4.68 10.08 -0.76
C HIS A 193 -3.20 9.81 -0.40
N LEU A 194 -2.76 8.54 -0.40
CA LEU A 194 -1.41 8.17 0.04
C LEU A 194 -0.30 8.90 -0.72
N HIS A 195 -0.41 8.97 -2.06
CA HIS A 195 0.62 9.63 -2.86
C HIS A 195 0.74 11.12 -2.51
N SER A 196 -0.38 11.84 -2.45
CA SER A 196 -0.39 13.25 -2.06
C SER A 196 0.12 13.48 -0.64
N LEU A 197 -0.22 12.60 0.30
CA LEU A 197 0.32 12.63 1.66
C LEU A 197 1.85 12.52 1.66
N LEU A 198 2.39 11.50 0.98
CA LEU A 198 3.82 11.25 0.92
C LEU A 198 4.58 12.41 0.25
N GLN A 199 4.06 12.95 -0.86
CA GLN A 199 4.66 14.09 -1.55
C GLN A 199 4.68 15.35 -0.68
N ASN A 200 3.57 15.66 0.00
CA ASN A 200 3.48 16.81 0.89
C ASN A 200 4.42 16.68 2.11
N SER A 201 4.73 15.45 2.52
CA SER A 201 5.70 15.15 3.58
C SER A 201 7.15 15.06 3.09
N GLY A 202 7.42 15.30 1.81
CA GLY A 202 8.77 15.22 1.23
C GLY A 202 9.33 13.80 1.15
N ILE A 203 8.48 12.77 1.23
CA ILE A 203 8.91 11.38 1.21
C ILE A 203 9.28 10.96 -0.21
N LYS A 204 10.47 10.38 -0.34
CA LYS A 204 11.03 9.84 -1.58
C LYS A 204 11.28 8.34 -1.50
N ASN A 205 11.41 7.80 -0.28
CA ASN A 205 11.78 6.41 -0.05
C ASN A 205 10.70 5.67 0.73
N LEU A 206 10.46 4.41 0.38
CA LEU A 206 9.44 3.57 1.02
C LEU A 206 10.05 2.26 1.50
N VAL A 207 9.73 1.90 2.74
CA VAL A 207 9.98 0.58 3.33
C VAL A 207 8.62 -0.08 3.56
N VAL A 208 8.42 -1.30 3.06
CA VAL A 208 7.12 -1.98 3.11
C VAL A 208 7.22 -3.25 3.94
N VAL A 209 6.26 -3.43 4.84
CA VAL A 209 6.08 -4.62 5.67
C VAL A 209 4.60 -5.01 5.75
N GLY A 210 4.31 -6.24 6.18
CA GLY A 210 2.96 -6.72 6.47
C GLY A 210 2.46 -7.78 5.49
N VAL A 211 1.15 -7.81 5.21
CA VAL A 211 0.53 -8.89 4.43
C VAL A 211 -0.42 -8.44 3.32
N GLN A 212 -0.66 -9.23 2.28
CA GLN A 212 0.12 -10.40 1.87
C GLN A 212 0.97 -10.10 0.64
N THR A 213 2.09 -10.83 0.53
CA THR A 213 3.13 -10.66 -0.48
C THR A 213 2.59 -10.53 -1.91
N PRO A 214 1.78 -11.47 -2.44
CA PRO A 214 1.35 -11.41 -3.84
C PRO A 214 0.29 -10.34 -4.16
N ASN A 215 -0.34 -9.77 -3.13
CA ASN A 215 -1.50 -8.90 -3.29
C ASN A 215 -1.16 -7.47 -2.83
N CYS A 216 -1.46 -7.14 -1.58
CA CYS A 216 -1.39 -5.77 -1.08
C CYS A 216 0.04 -5.23 -1.07
N ILE A 217 1.02 -6.09 -0.74
CA ILE A 217 2.42 -5.73 -0.76
C ILE A 217 2.88 -5.51 -2.21
N ARG A 218 2.79 -6.53 -3.06
CA ARG A 218 3.23 -6.43 -4.46
C ARG A 218 2.56 -5.31 -5.22
N GLN A 219 1.24 -5.15 -5.12
CA GLN A 219 0.55 -4.09 -5.87
C GLN A 219 0.98 -2.69 -5.40
N THR A 220 1.11 -2.48 -4.08
CA THR A 220 1.60 -1.21 -3.54
C THR A 220 3.03 -0.92 -3.98
N VAL A 221 3.91 -1.93 -3.98
CA VAL A 221 5.31 -1.80 -4.41
C VAL A 221 5.41 -1.46 -5.91
N PHE A 222 4.66 -2.15 -6.77
CA PHE A 222 4.67 -1.87 -8.20
C PHE A 222 4.13 -0.48 -8.51
N ASP A 223 3.09 -0.04 -7.80
CA ASP A 223 2.56 1.32 -7.92
C ASP A 223 3.58 2.36 -7.41
N ALA A 224 4.28 2.09 -6.31
CA ALA A 224 5.35 2.96 -5.83
C ALA A 224 6.48 3.12 -6.86
N VAL A 225 6.94 2.02 -7.46
CA VAL A 225 7.94 2.09 -8.54
C VAL A 225 7.41 2.89 -9.73
N SER A 226 6.14 2.70 -10.10
CA SER A 226 5.50 3.42 -11.21
C SER A 226 5.27 4.92 -10.93
N LEU A 227 5.28 5.32 -9.66
CA LEU A 227 5.13 6.70 -9.19
C LEU A 227 6.48 7.37 -8.88
N ASP A 228 7.60 6.78 -9.32
CA ASP A 228 8.97 7.31 -9.21
C ASP A 228 9.45 7.55 -7.76
N TYR A 229 9.02 6.72 -6.79
CA TYR A 229 9.70 6.67 -5.50
C TYR A 229 11.14 6.18 -5.70
N GLN A 230 12.11 6.94 -5.19
CA GLN A 230 13.54 6.77 -5.52
C GLN A 230 14.10 5.44 -5.02
N HIS A 231 13.72 5.06 -3.81
CA HIS A 231 14.11 3.79 -3.19
C HIS A 231 12.88 3.12 -2.59
N VAL A 232 12.60 1.89 -3.05
CA VAL A 232 11.55 1.06 -2.50
C VAL A 232 12.18 -0.22 -1.97
N SER A 233 11.87 -0.58 -0.74
CA SER A 233 12.29 -1.84 -0.14
C SER A 233 11.13 -2.59 0.51
N VAL A 234 11.24 -3.92 0.55
CA VAL A 234 10.31 -4.81 1.25
C VAL A 234 11.10 -5.66 2.23
N ILE A 235 10.82 -5.55 3.53
CA ILE A 235 11.50 -6.38 4.52
C ILE A 235 10.93 -7.80 4.41
N SER A 236 11.76 -8.71 3.92
CA SER A 236 11.34 -10.03 3.43
C SER A 236 10.78 -10.93 4.53
N ASP A 237 11.41 -10.95 5.70
CA ASP A 237 11.01 -11.67 6.91
C ASP A 237 10.07 -10.87 7.83
N ALA A 238 9.63 -9.68 7.40
CA ALA A 238 8.51 -8.93 7.97
C ALA A 238 7.32 -8.85 6.99
N THR A 239 7.26 -9.79 6.05
CA THR A 239 6.22 -9.92 5.04
C THR A 239 5.85 -11.40 4.84
N ALA A 240 4.57 -11.72 4.63
CA ALA A 240 4.12 -13.12 4.53
C ALA A 240 3.19 -13.37 3.35
N ALA A 241 3.03 -14.63 2.96
CA ALA A 241 2.07 -15.09 1.97
C ALA A 241 1.39 -16.37 2.47
N ALA A 242 0.47 -16.93 1.67
CA ALA A 242 -0.18 -18.19 1.99
C ALA A 242 0.80 -19.39 1.98
N THR A 243 1.89 -19.31 1.20
CA THR A 243 2.97 -20.31 1.19
C THR A 243 4.33 -19.66 0.98
N PRO A 244 5.43 -20.30 1.43
CA PRO A 244 6.79 -19.83 1.16
C PRO A 244 7.10 -19.73 -0.33
N GLU A 245 6.63 -20.66 -1.16
CA GLU A 245 6.84 -20.63 -2.61
C GLU A 245 6.27 -19.36 -3.25
N ILE A 246 5.02 -19.01 -2.91
CA ILE A 246 4.37 -17.78 -3.39
C ILE A 246 5.16 -16.57 -2.89
N HIS A 247 5.54 -16.56 -1.62
CA HIS A 247 6.33 -15.47 -1.05
C HIS A 247 7.64 -15.25 -1.82
N PHE A 248 8.45 -16.29 -1.99
CA PHE A 248 9.75 -16.20 -2.66
C PHE A 248 9.64 -15.85 -4.14
N ALA A 249 8.64 -16.38 -4.86
CA ALA A 249 8.40 -16.02 -6.25
C ALA A 249 8.10 -14.52 -6.39
N ASN A 250 7.24 -13.96 -5.52
CA ASN A 250 6.91 -12.54 -5.54
C ASN A 250 8.08 -11.66 -5.10
N MET A 251 8.88 -12.09 -4.13
CA MET A 251 10.12 -11.38 -3.76
C MET A 251 11.11 -11.33 -4.91
N ARG A 252 11.27 -12.42 -5.67
CA ARG A 252 12.11 -12.46 -6.87
C ARG A 252 11.61 -11.48 -7.94
N ASP A 253 10.29 -11.46 -8.18
CA ASP A 253 9.70 -10.54 -9.15
C ASP A 253 9.90 -9.07 -8.76
N MET A 254 9.76 -8.73 -7.47
CA MET A 254 10.04 -7.38 -6.97
C MET A 254 11.52 -7.01 -7.12
N LYS A 255 12.45 -7.92 -6.79
CA LYS A 255 13.89 -7.70 -7.04
C LYS A 255 14.19 -7.39 -8.51
N ASN A 256 13.54 -8.09 -9.44
CA ASN A 256 13.75 -7.93 -10.88
C ASN A 256 13.28 -6.56 -11.43
N ILE A 257 12.46 -5.81 -10.68
CA ILE A 257 12.08 -4.44 -11.03
C ILE A 257 12.83 -3.37 -10.22
N GLY A 258 13.93 -3.75 -9.55
CA GLY A 258 14.81 -2.83 -8.83
C GLY A 258 14.43 -2.59 -7.35
N VAL A 259 13.48 -3.35 -6.80
CA VAL A 259 13.10 -3.23 -5.39
C VAL A 259 14.07 -4.02 -4.51
N ALA A 260 14.60 -3.39 -3.46
CA ALA A 260 15.42 -4.10 -2.50
C ALA A 260 14.54 -4.98 -1.60
N THR A 261 14.95 -6.22 -1.33
CA THR A 261 14.22 -7.06 -0.36
C THR A 261 15.14 -7.64 0.71
N PRO A 262 15.63 -6.78 1.64
CA PRO A 262 16.50 -7.21 2.73
C PRO A 262 15.72 -8.04 3.75
N THR A 263 16.44 -8.80 4.57
CA THR A 263 15.92 -9.26 5.87
C THR A 263 15.85 -8.08 6.86
N LEU A 264 15.12 -8.25 7.96
CA LEU A 264 15.03 -7.26 9.02
C LEU A 264 16.40 -6.97 9.60
N GLN A 265 17.22 -8.00 9.81
CA GLN A 265 18.59 -7.85 10.29
C GLN A 265 19.43 -6.99 9.35
N GLU A 266 19.38 -7.27 8.04
CA GLU A 266 20.10 -6.48 7.03
C GLU A 266 19.63 -5.02 7.01
N TRP A 267 18.32 -4.78 7.08
CA TRP A 267 17.75 -3.42 7.09
C TRP A 267 18.02 -2.65 8.39
N CYS A 268 18.06 -3.33 9.53
CA CYS A 268 18.46 -2.75 10.81
C CYS A 268 19.95 -2.42 10.86
N SER A 269 20.77 -3.17 10.13
CA SER A 269 22.22 -2.96 10.08
C SER A 269 22.66 -1.98 8.99
N SER A 270 21.77 -1.64 8.04
CA SER A 270 22.10 -0.66 7.00
C SER A 270 22.13 0.76 7.57
N ASP A 271 23.27 1.44 7.39
CA ASP A 271 23.34 2.89 7.48
C ASP A 271 22.72 3.54 6.23
N PRO A 272 22.14 4.75 6.37
CA PRO A 272 21.48 5.46 5.27
C PRO A 272 22.38 5.81 4.08
#